data_AF-A0A1F9NAS6-F1
#
_entry.id   AF-A0A1F9NAS6-F1
#
_cell.length_a   1.000
_cell.length_b   1.000
_cell.length_c   1.000
_cell.angle_alpha   90.00
_cell.angle_beta   90.00
_cell.angle_gamma   90.00
#
_symmetry.space_group_name_H-M   'P 1'
#
loop_
_entity.id
_entity.type
_entity.pdbx_description
1 polymer ?
#
loop_
_entity_poly.entity_id
_entity_poly.type
_entity_poly.pdbx_seq_one_letter_code
_entity_poly.pdbx_strand_id
1 'polypeptide(L)'
;MAIGFFTHGIEFILPHPKIPQRTILLLCDVIKKAWRLLEENPPSGFDLKSADEDTITQILVAIIENRLRKSGEIGGFNYAMFGKVTRDPKIVNFNLEHPDKMPDIFFDLKRDHLPILGDQDGLFVECKPVDKKHHVWSCYCKKGLTRFVIGDYAWATQDALMVGYTKAPYSFEHLSSILGDKKRVELNTIKHSKIVEFEIYRSYHSRKFEWMENKGKACEIELTHLWLSI
;
A
#
# COMPACT_ATOMS: atom_id res chain seq x y z
N MET A 1 -45.99 -0.02 11.02
CA MET A 1 -44.65 0.32 11.55
C MET A 1 -43.62 -0.21 10.56
N ALA A 2 -42.93 0.67 9.84
CA ALA A 2 -41.81 0.27 8.99
C ALA A 2 -40.60 0.05 9.89
N ILE A 3 -40.13 -1.21 9.98
CA ILE A 3 -38.88 -1.54 10.66
C ILE A 3 -37.77 -1.00 9.75
N GLY A 4 -37.16 0.11 10.14
CA GLY A 4 -36.06 0.71 9.39
C GLY A 4 -34.87 -0.26 9.34
N PHE A 5 -34.36 -0.54 8.14
CA PHE A 5 -33.28 -1.48 7.84
C PHE A 5 -31.89 -1.12 8.44
N PHE A 6 -31.79 -0.10 9.31
CA PHE A 6 -30.52 0.50 9.75
C PHE A 6 -30.51 0.85 11.24
N THR A 7 -31.12 0.05 12.12
CA THR A 7 -31.15 0.33 13.56
C THR A 7 -29.90 -0.13 14.32
N HIS A 8 -29.05 -0.93 13.69
CA HIS A 8 -27.76 -1.34 14.25
C HIS A 8 -26.65 -0.66 13.44
N GLY A 9 -25.75 0.05 14.12
CA GLY A 9 -24.54 0.57 13.50
C GLY A 9 -23.74 -0.56 12.85
N ILE A 10 -22.82 -0.22 11.94
CA ILE A 10 -21.95 -1.21 11.31
C ILE A 10 -21.10 -1.85 12.41
N GLU A 11 -21.27 -3.16 12.64
CA GLU A 11 -20.44 -3.89 13.60
C GLU A 11 -19.10 -4.23 12.95
N PHE A 12 -18.02 -3.62 13.44
CA PHE A 12 -16.66 -3.93 13.04
C PHE A 12 -15.69 -3.86 14.22
N ILE A 13 -14.58 -4.60 14.10
CA ILE A 13 -13.52 -4.71 15.11
C ILE A 13 -12.26 -4.03 14.59
N LEU A 14 -11.67 -3.18 15.43
CA LEU A 14 -10.37 -2.57 15.18
C LEU A 14 -9.30 -3.14 16.13
N PRO A 15 -8.05 -3.32 15.66
CA PRO A 15 -7.67 -3.21 14.24
C PRO A 15 -8.24 -4.36 13.40
N HIS A 16 -8.34 -4.15 12.09
CA HIS A 16 -8.64 -5.25 11.18
C HIS A 16 -7.60 -6.38 11.32
N PRO A 17 -8.00 -7.65 11.11
CA PRO A 17 -7.06 -8.77 11.17
C PRO A 17 -5.89 -8.57 10.22
N LYS A 18 -4.69 -8.87 10.71
CA LYS A 18 -3.43 -8.73 9.98
C LYS A 18 -3.48 -9.48 8.65
N ILE A 19 -2.93 -8.90 7.59
CA ILE A 19 -2.80 -9.58 6.30
C ILE A 19 -1.76 -10.70 6.47
N PRO A 20 -2.08 -11.96 6.12
CA PRO A 20 -1.09 -13.03 6.20
C PRO A 20 0.16 -12.71 5.40
N GLN A 21 1.34 -12.97 5.95
CA GLN A 21 2.62 -12.67 5.28
C GLN A 21 2.69 -13.27 3.86
N ARG A 22 2.20 -14.50 3.67
CA ARG A 22 2.12 -15.14 2.35
C ARG A 22 1.34 -14.32 1.33
N THR A 23 0.30 -13.63 1.77
CA THR A 23 -0.55 -12.78 0.91
C THR A 23 0.19 -11.51 0.53
N ILE A 24 0.91 -10.87 1.47
CA ILE A 24 1.75 -9.70 1.15
C ILE A 24 2.83 -10.08 0.14
N LEU A 25 3.52 -11.21 0.35
CA LEU A 25 4.54 -11.71 -0.57
C LEU A 25 3.97 -12.03 -1.96
N LEU A 26 2.82 -12.71 -2.02
CA LEU A 26 2.10 -12.95 -3.27
C LEU A 26 1.80 -11.64 -4.02
N LEU A 27 1.32 -10.60 -3.31
CA LEU A 27 1.02 -9.31 -3.92
C LEU A 27 2.29 -8.56 -4.37
N CYS A 28 3.41 -8.72 -3.66
CA CYS A 28 4.70 -8.25 -4.16
C CYS A 28 5.11 -8.96 -5.47
N ASP A 29 4.93 -10.27 -5.57
CA ASP A 29 5.22 -11.03 -6.78
C ASP A 29 4.30 -10.64 -7.95
N VAL A 30 3.04 -10.34 -7.66
CA VAL A 30 2.09 -9.78 -8.64
C VAL A 30 2.60 -8.46 -9.21
N ILE A 31 3.05 -7.54 -8.35
CA ILE A 31 3.59 -6.25 -8.78
C ILE A 31 4.90 -6.45 -9.57
N LYS A 32 5.83 -7.29 -9.09
CA LYS A 32 7.08 -7.62 -9.80
C LYS A 32 6.81 -8.25 -11.18
N LYS A 33 5.79 -9.12 -11.30
CA LYS A 33 5.42 -9.71 -12.59
C LYS A 33 4.78 -8.68 -13.51
N ALA A 34 3.91 -7.80 -13.01
CA ALA A 34 3.34 -6.71 -13.79
C ALA A 34 4.43 -5.77 -14.31
N TRP A 35 5.42 -5.46 -13.48
CA TRP A 35 6.59 -4.68 -13.86
C TRP A 35 7.38 -5.33 -15.00
N ARG A 36 7.74 -6.62 -14.87
CA ARG A 36 8.42 -7.35 -15.95
C ARG A 36 7.64 -7.36 -17.26
N LEU A 37 6.32 -7.53 -17.20
CA LEU A 37 5.48 -7.49 -18.39
C LEU A 37 5.48 -6.10 -19.06
N LEU A 38 5.53 -5.03 -18.27
CA LEU A 38 5.66 -3.66 -18.76
C LEU A 38 7.03 -3.43 -19.42
N GLU A 39 8.11 -3.95 -18.85
CA GLU A 39 9.46 -3.88 -19.42
C GLU A 39 9.58 -4.68 -20.73
N GLU A 40 9.02 -5.88 -20.77
CA GLU A 40 9.08 -6.78 -21.93
C GLU A 40 8.19 -6.31 -23.09
N ASN A 41 7.02 -5.73 -22.77
CA ASN A 41 6.01 -5.35 -23.76
C ASN A 41 5.42 -3.96 -23.44
N PRO A 42 6.23 -2.88 -23.52
CA PRO A 42 5.73 -1.54 -23.24
C PRO A 42 4.65 -1.13 -24.25
N PRO A 43 3.61 -0.37 -23.84
CA PRO A 43 2.66 0.20 -24.77
C PRO A 43 3.34 1.07 -25.85
N SER A 44 2.74 1.16 -27.04
CA SER A 44 3.28 2.00 -28.11
C SER A 44 3.42 3.45 -27.66
N GLY A 45 4.62 4.02 -27.82
CA GLY A 45 4.92 5.40 -27.42
C GLY A 45 5.20 5.60 -25.92
N PHE A 46 5.23 4.52 -25.13
CA PHE A 46 5.61 4.57 -23.72
C PHE A 46 7.11 4.29 -23.55
N ASP A 47 7.78 5.13 -22.78
CA ASP A 47 9.16 4.90 -22.33
C ASP A 47 9.23 4.95 -20.80
N LEU A 48 9.52 3.80 -20.21
CA LEU A 48 9.61 3.62 -18.76
C LEU A 48 10.63 4.57 -18.11
N LYS A 49 11.69 4.97 -18.83
CA LYS A 49 12.75 5.83 -18.29
C LYS A 49 12.33 7.28 -18.13
N SER A 50 11.38 7.74 -18.95
CA SER A 50 10.92 9.12 -18.99
C SER A 50 9.49 9.31 -18.47
N ALA A 51 8.71 8.23 -18.33
CA ALA A 51 7.36 8.26 -17.77
C ALA A 51 7.33 8.77 -16.32
N ASP A 52 6.25 9.46 -15.98
CA ASP A 52 5.97 9.90 -14.62
C ASP A 52 5.31 8.80 -13.76
N GLU A 53 5.22 9.07 -12.47
CA GLU A 53 4.67 8.18 -11.45
C GLU A 53 3.24 7.71 -11.80
N ASP A 54 2.39 8.63 -12.23
CA ASP A 54 0.99 8.36 -12.53
C ASP A 54 0.83 7.44 -13.74
N THR A 55 1.56 7.73 -14.82
CA THR A 55 1.52 6.94 -16.06
C THR A 55 2.00 5.51 -15.81
N ILE A 56 3.11 5.36 -15.06
CA ILE A 56 3.64 4.04 -14.69
C ILE A 56 2.59 3.26 -13.87
N THR A 57 2.05 3.89 -12.84
CA THR A 57 1.08 3.26 -11.92
C THR A 57 -0.20 2.86 -12.65
N GLN A 58 -0.69 3.70 -13.57
CA GLN A 58 -1.86 3.39 -14.40
C GLN A 58 -1.65 2.11 -15.23
N ILE A 59 -0.50 1.98 -15.89
CA ILE A 59 -0.21 0.81 -16.72
C ILE A 59 -0.04 -0.44 -15.84
N LEU A 60 0.63 -0.32 -14.69
CA LEU A 60 0.76 -1.42 -13.75
C LEU A 60 -0.59 -1.94 -13.27
N VAL A 61 -1.49 -1.04 -12.84
CA VAL A 61 -2.85 -1.44 -12.42
C VAL A 61 -3.61 -2.07 -13.57
N ALA A 62 -3.48 -1.55 -14.79
CA ALA A 62 -4.12 -2.16 -15.96
C ALA A 62 -3.62 -3.59 -16.23
N ILE A 63 -2.31 -3.84 -16.12
CA ILE A 63 -1.73 -5.19 -16.26
C ILE A 63 -2.23 -6.11 -15.13
N ILE A 64 -2.22 -5.63 -13.88
CA ILE A 64 -2.64 -6.43 -12.72
C ILE A 64 -4.12 -6.79 -12.82
N GLU A 65 -5.00 -5.82 -13.02
CA GLU A 65 -6.45 -6.01 -12.99
C GLU A 65 -6.97 -6.74 -14.24
N ASN A 66 -6.51 -6.34 -15.43
CA ASN A 66 -7.11 -6.82 -16.68
C ASN A 66 -6.40 -8.05 -17.26
N ARG A 67 -5.18 -8.36 -16.80
CA ARG A 67 -4.46 -9.57 -17.20
C ARG A 67 -4.27 -10.52 -16.03
N LEU A 68 -3.43 -10.17 -15.06
CA LEU A 68 -2.98 -11.12 -14.03
C LEU A 68 -4.14 -11.65 -13.17
N ARG A 69 -5.05 -10.78 -12.73
CA ARG A 69 -6.21 -11.17 -11.92
C ARG A 69 -7.23 -12.00 -12.70
N LYS A 70 -7.34 -11.77 -14.02
CA LYS A 70 -8.29 -12.48 -14.89
C LYS A 70 -7.76 -13.84 -15.31
N SER A 71 -6.49 -13.93 -15.70
CA SER A 71 -5.87 -15.16 -16.17
C SER A 71 -5.51 -16.12 -15.04
N GLY A 72 -5.22 -15.61 -13.84
CA GLY A 72 -4.68 -16.42 -12.75
C GLY A 72 -3.28 -16.95 -13.04
N GLU A 73 -2.51 -16.27 -13.91
CA GLU A 73 -1.14 -16.66 -14.29
C GLU A 73 -0.21 -16.78 -13.06
N ILE A 74 -0.52 -16.07 -11.98
CA ILE A 74 0.16 -16.17 -10.70
C ILE A 74 -0.71 -17.00 -9.75
N GLY A 75 -0.20 -18.18 -9.38
CA GLY A 75 -0.89 -19.09 -8.48
C GLY A 75 -1.33 -18.40 -7.19
N GLY A 76 -2.61 -18.51 -6.86
CA GLY A 76 -3.21 -17.88 -5.69
C GLY A 76 -3.76 -16.46 -5.94
N PHE A 77 -3.42 -15.78 -7.04
CA PHE A 77 -3.95 -14.46 -7.38
C PHE A 77 -4.89 -14.52 -8.59
N ASN A 78 -6.20 -14.42 -8.33
CA ASN A 78 -7.23 -14.37 -9.38
C ASN A 78 -8.53 -13.72 -8.85
N TYR A 79 -9.51 -13.54 -9.73
CA TYR A 79 -10.79 -12.90 -9.41
C TYR A 79 -11.68 -13.66 -8.42
N ALA A 80 -11.43 -14.96 -8.22
CA ALA A 80 -12.18 -15.73 -7.22
C ALA A 80 -11.67 -15.42 -5.81
N MET A 81 -10.35 -15.29 -5.67
CA MET A 81 -9.65 -15.08 -4.40
C MET A 81 -9.53 -13.61 -3.99
N PHE A 82 -9.45 -12.69 -4.95
CA PHE A 82 -9.29 -11.26 -4.71
C PHE A 82 -10.39 -10.45 -5.39
N GLY A 83 -10.79 -9.36 -4.75
CA GLY A 83 -11.68 -8.36 -5.33
C GLY A 83 -10.98 -7.54 -6.42
N LYS A 84 -11.48 -6.34 -6.69
CA LYS A 84 -10.92 -5.49 -7.74
C LYS A 84 -9.61 -4.85 -7.29
N VAL A 85 -8.64 -4.74 -8.20
CA VAL A 85 -7.47 -3.86 -8.01
C VAL A 85 -7.78 -2.49 -8.61
N THR A 86 -7.68 -1.45 -7.78
CA THR A 86 -8.13 -0.10 -8.15
C THR A 86 -6.98 0.90 -8.01
N ARG A 87 -6.86 1.81 -8.98
CA ARG A 87 -6.00 3.00 -8.91
C ARG A 87 -6.76 4.15 -8.28
N ASP A 88 -6.09 4.93 -7.42
CA ASP A 88 -6.61 6.13 -6.76
C ASP A 88 -8.02 5.94 -6.13
N PRO A 89 -8.29 4.89 -5.34
CA PRO A 89 -9.57 4.82 -4.64
C PRO A 89 -9.70 6.03 -3.71
N LYS A 90 -10.88 6.63 -3.71
CA LYS A 90 -11.23 7.66 -2.72
C LYS A 90 -11.54 6.97 -1.40
N ILE A 91 -10.69 7.20 -0.41
CA ILE A 91 -10.88 6.73 0.95
C ILE A 91 -10.97 7.91 1.91
N VAL A 92 -11.57 7.68 3.06
CA VAL A 92 -11.66 8.64 4.13
C VAL A 92 -10.53 8.39 5.14
N ASN A 93 -9.93 9.46 5.66
CA ASN A 93 -8.93 9.35 6.73
C ASN A 93 -9.55 8.95 8.09
N PHE A 94 -8.70 8.67 9.08
CA PHE A 94 -9.10 8.10 10.38
C PHE A 94 -10.16 8.92 11.16
N ASN A 95 -10.24 10.24 10.97
CA ASN A 95 -11.15 11.13 11.70
C ASN A 95 -12.31 11.68 10.85
N LEU A 96 -12.44 11.23 9.60
CA LEU A 96 -13.49 11.64 8.67
C LEU A 96 -13.42 13.09 8.14
N GLU A 97 -12.38 13.85 8.48
CA GLU A 97 -12.23 15.25 8.04
C GLU A 97 -11.64 15.36 6.62
N HIS A 98 -11.03 14.30 6.11
CA HIS A 98 -10.47 14.25 4.76
C HIS A 98 -11.07 13.10 3.95
N PRO A 99 -12.16 13.37 3.20
CA PRO A 99 -12.92 12.33 2.51
C PRO A 99 -12.31 11.85 1.18
N ASP A 100 -11.33 12.58 0.63
CA ASP A 100 -10.74 12.32 -0.69
C ASP A 100 -9.24 12.00 -0.58
N LYS A 101 -8.86 11.09 0.31
CA LYS A 101 -7.51 10.52 0.36
C LYS A 101 -7.38 9.45 -0.74
N MET A 102 -6.27 9.47 -1.49
CA MET A 102 -6.09 8.65 -2.69
C MET A 102 -4.74 7.94 -2.67
N PRO A 103 -4.63 6.75 -2.03
CA PRO A 103 -3.49 5.88 -2.21
C PRO A 103 -3.39 5.44 -3.68
N ASP A 104 -2.18 5.21 -4.17
CA ASP A 104 -1.97 4.96 -5.61
C ASP A 104 -2.59 3.64 -6.09
N ILE A 105 -2.57 2.57 -5.27
CA ILE A 105 -3.19 1.28 -5.60
C ILE A 105 -3.88 0.69 -4.36
N PHE A 106 -5.01 0.02 -4.57
CA PHE A 106 -5.69 -0.78 -3.56
C PHE A 106 -6.01 -2.18 -4.07
N PHE A 107 -5.61 -3.19 -3.30
CA PHE A 107 -5.98 -4.58 -3.50
C PHE A 107 -7.09 -4.97 -2.52
N ASP A 108 -8.28 -5.21 -3.04
CA ASP A 108 -9.42 -5.74 -2.28
C ASP A 108 -9.17 -7.23 -1.94
N LEU A 109 -9.14 -7.54 -0.65
CA LEU A 109 -8.84 -8.89 -0.13
C LEU A 109 -10.09 -9.78 -0.03
N LYS A 110 -11.30 -9.24 -0.24
CA LYS A 110 -12.55 -9.98 -0.23
C LYS A 110 -12.76 -10.79 1.05
N ARG A 111 -12.57 -10.17 2.23
CA ARG A 111 -12.77 -10.81 3.53
C ARG A 111 -14.13 -10.47 4.15
N ASP A 112 -15.17 -10.35 3.33
CA ASP A 112 -16.54 -9.93 3.69
C ASP A 112 -17.22 -10.72 4.82
N HIS A 113 -16.67 -11.88 5.20
CA HIS A 113 -17.15 -12.70 6.31
C HIS A 113 -16.62 -12.24 7.68
N LEU A 114 -15.67 -11.29 7.72
CA LEU A 114 -15.11 -10.75 8.95
C LEU A 114 -15.86 -9.48 9.37
N PRO A 115 -15.90 -9.14 10.67
CA PRO A 115 -16.48 -7.90 11.16
C PRO A 115 -15.49 -6.74 10.93
N ILE A 116 -15.42 -6.24 9.69
CA ILE A 116 -14.46 -5.24 9.22
C ILE A 116 -15.17 -4.15 8.41
N LEU A 117 -14.53 -2.98 8.29
CA LEU A 117 -14.94 -1.95 7.35
C LEU A 117 -14.52 -2.33 5.93
N GLY A 118 -15.48 -2.52 5.02
CA GLY A 118 -15.19 -3.02 3.67
C GLY A 118 -14.31 -2.08 2.84
N ASP A 119 -14.49 -0.76 2.95
CA ASP A 119 -13.67 0.24 2.28
C ASP A 119 -12.24 0.34 2.86
N GLN A 120 -12.01 -0.28 4.03
CA GLN A 120 -10.72 -0.40 4.68
C GLN A 120 -10.20 -1.86 4.71
N ASP A 121 -10.81 -2.78 3.94
CA ASP A 121 -10.39 -4.18 3.85
C ASP A 121 -9.53 -4.45 2.62
N GLY A 122 -8.29 -3.98 2.67
CA GLY A 122 -7.36 -4.25 1.58
C GLY A 122 -5.92 -3.98 1.90
N LEU A 123 -5.06 -4.28 0.92
CA LEU A 123 -3.69 -3.80 0.92
C LEU A 123 -3.65 -2.45 0.19
N PHE A 124 -3.37 -1.41 0.96
CA PHE A 124 -3.11 -0.06 0.45
C PHE A 124 -1.67 0.06 0.00
N VAL A 125 -1.47 0.63 -1.19
CA VAL A 125 -0.14 0.81 -1.79
C VAL A 125 0.07 2.26 -2.17
N GLU A 126 1.21 2.81 -1.77
CA GLU A 126 1.70 4.09 -2.26
C GLU A 126 2.95 3.87 -3.10
N CYS A 127 2.99 4.46 -4.28
CA CYS A 127 4.08 4.44 -5.23
C CYS A 127 4.80 5.79 -5.22
N LYS A 128 6.12 5.82 -5.30
CA LYS A 128 6.88 7.06 -5.45
C LYS A 128 8.14 6.84 -6.30
N PRO A 129 8.52 7.78 -7.19
CA PRO A 129 9.82 7.74 -7.82
C PRO A 129 10.91 7.96 -6.77
N VAL A 130 12.05 7.31 -6.98
CA VAL A 130 13.25 7.44 -6.15
C VAL A 130 14.44 7.66 -7.06
N ASP A 131 14.84 8.92 -7.20
CA ASP A 131 15.94 9.34 -8.05
C ASP A 131 16.62 10.62 -7.52
N LYS A 132 17.52 11.22 -8.31
CA LYS A 132 18.27 12.42 -7.89
C LYS A 132 17.38 13.65 -7.67
N LYS A 133 16.19 13.71 -8.28
CA LYS A 133 15.17 14.76 -8.11
C LYS A 133 14.15 14.37 -7.04
N HIS A 134 13.90 13.08 -6.88
CA HIS A 134 12.93 12.51 -5.95
C HIS A 134 13.63 11.71 -4.85
N HIS A 135 14.11 12.41 -3.82
CA HIS A 135 14.90 11.78 -2.76
C HIS A 135 14.07 10.86 -1.85
N VAL A 136 14.71 9.81 -1.32
CA VAL A 136 14.09 8.84 -0.40
C VAL A 136 13.46 9.53 0.82
N TRP A 137 14.11 10.55 1.39
CA TRP A 137 13.55 11.26 2.55
C TRP A 137 12.35 12.14 2.16
N SER A 138 12.57 13.13 1.30
CA SER A 138 11.58 14.18 1.05
C SER A 138 10.39 13.73 0.20
N CYS A 139 10.56 12.74 -0.67
CA CYS A 139 9.49 12.21 -1.51
C CYS A 139 8.95 10.89 -0.95
N TYR A 140 9.78 9.84 -0.93
CA TYR A 140 9.31 8.49 -0.60
C TYR A 140 8.81 8.38 0.86
N CYS A 141 9.57 8.88 1.83
CA CYS A 141 9.19 8.81 3.23
C CYS A 141 8.20 9.92 3.61
N LYS A 142 8.61 11.19 3.45
CA LYS A 142 7.84 12.32 3.99
C LYS A 142 6.50 12.54 3.28
N LYS A 143 6.44 12.37 1.96
CA LYS A 143 5.21 12.58 1.17
C LYS A 143 4.41 11.30 0.95
N GLY A 144 5.06 10.13 0.96
CA GLY A 144 4.39 8.84 0.84
C GLY A 144 4.16 8.18 2.19
N LEU A 145 5.23 7.61 2.77
CA LEU A 145 5.18 6.80 4.01
C LEU A 145 4.40 7.45 5.16
N THR A 146 4.63 8.74 5.41
CA THR A 146 3.99 9.46 6.52
C THR A 146 2.46 9.40 6.47
N ARG A 147 1.85 9.29 5.28
CA ARG A 147 0.38 9.17 5.12
C ARG A 147 -0.19 7.95 5.85
N PHE A 148 0.55 6.83 5.86
CA PHE A 148 0.18 5.64 6.64
C PHE A 148 0.35 5.85 8.16
N VAL A 149 1.39 6.58 8.56
CA VAL A 149 1.72 6.83 9.99
C VAL A 149 0.69 7.77 10.64
N ILE A 150 0.22 8.78 9.91
CA ILE A 150 -0.74 9.77 10.42
C ILE A 150 -2.21 9.35 10.23
N GLY A 151 -2.47 8.19 9.62
CA GLY A 151 -3.83 7.68 9.45
C GLY A 151 -4.60 8.30 8.29
N ASP A 152 -3.91 8.90 7.32
CA ASP A 152 -4.52 9.28 6.05
C ASP A 152 -4.93 8.04 5.26
N TYR A 153 -4.04 7.04 5.23
CA TYR A 153 -4.25 5.77 4.52
C TYR A 153 -4.19 4.59 5.50
N ALA A 154 -4.92 3.52 5.16
CA ALA A 154 -4.83 2.21 5.82
C ALA A 154 -5.06 2.26 7.36
N TRP A 155 -5.82 3.24 7.84
CA TRP A 155 -5.90 3.60 9.26
C TRP A 155 -6.56 2.52 10.13
N ALA A 156 -7.42 1.68 9.55
CA ALA A 156 -8.04 0.53 10.23
C ALA A 156 -7.17 -0.74 10.19
N THR A 157 -6.15 -0.77 9.32
CA THR A 157 -5.34 -1.96 9.03
C THR A 157 -3.99 -1.94 9.75
N GLN A 158 -3.28 -3.06 9.69
CA GLN A 158 -1.96 -3.26 10.30
C GLN A 158 -0.83 -3.34 9.27
N ASP A 159 -1.15 -3.45 7.97
CA ASP A 159 -0.19 -3.72 6.91
C ASP A 159 -0.47 -2.81 5.71
N ALA A 160 0.58 -2.23 5.14
CA ALA A 160 0.51 -1.55 3.85
C ALA A 160 1.82 -1.73 3.06
N LEU A 161 1.83 -1.26 1.82
CA LEU A 161 2.94 -1.44 0.89
C LEU A 161 3.41 -0.09 0.34
N MET A 162 4.72 0.09 0.29
CA MET A 162 5.35 1.20 -0.42
C MET A 162 6.11 0.65 -1.63
N VAL A 163 5.85 1.19 -2.82
CA VAL A 163 6.55 0.83 -4.05
C VAL A 163 7.44 2.00 -4.49
N GLY A 164 8.73 1.73 -4.66
CA GLY A 164 9.70 2.71 -5.14
C GLY A 164 10.05 2.44 -6.59
N TYR A 165 9.80 3.40 -7.49
CA TYR A 165 10.33 3.35 -8.86
C TYR A 165 11.75 3.95 -8.84
N THR A 166 12.76 3.09 -8.74
CA THR A 166 14.10 3.49 -8.30
C THR A 166 15.08 3.59 -9.45
N LYS A 167 15.83 4.69 -9.52
CA LYS A 167 16.98 4.85 -10.43
C LYS A 167 18.28 4.73 -9.66
N ALA A 168 19.32 4.17 -10.31
CA ALA A 168 20.66 4.12 -9.70
C ALA A 168 21.14 5.51 -9.24
N PRO A 169 21.89 5.63 -8.12
CA PRO A 169 22.46 4.55 -7.31
C PRO A 169 21.64 4.21 -6.06
N TYR A 170 20.36 4.55 -6.01
CA TYR A 170 19.57 4.32 -4.80
C TYR A 170 19.47 2.83 -4.50
N SER A 171 19.48 2.50 -3.21
CA SER A 171 19.34 1.13 -2.68
C SER A 171 18.64 1.13 -1.31
N PHE A 172 18.16 -0.02 -0.83
CA PHE A 172 17.51 -0.09 0.49
C PHE A 172 18.40 0.38 1.65
N GLU A 173 19.72 0.41 1.48
CA GLU A 173 20.65 0.99 2.45
C GLU A 173 20.38 2.50 2.68
N HIS A 174 19.96 3.22 1.64
CA HIS A 174 19.54 4.63 1.77
C HIS A 174 18.27 4.75 2.62
N LEU A 175 17.30 3.86 2.39
CA LEU A 175 16.07 3.81 3.18
C LEU A 175 16.38 3.44 4.64
N SER A 176 17.25 2.45 4.87
CA SER A 176 17.71 2.06 6.20
C SER A 176 18.31 3.23 6.98
N SER A 177 19.16 4.03 6.33
CA SER A 177 19.77 5.20 6.99
C SER A 177 18.72 6.22 7.42
N ILE A 178 17.65 6.41 6.65
CA ILE A 178 16.59 7.36 6.96
C ILE A 178 15.69 6.83 8.08
N LEU A 179 15.32 5.56 8.01
CA LEU A 179 14.46 4.93 9.01
C LEU A 179 15.14 4.81 10.39
N GLY A 180 16.47 4.68 10.41
CA GLY A 180 17.28 4.66 11.65
C GLY A 180 17.62 6.04 12.22
N ASP A 181 17.35 7.13 11.48
CA ASP A 181 17.64 8.49 11.94
C ASP A 181 16.57 8.96 12.95
N LYS A 182 16.93 8.95 14.24
CA LYS A 182 16.05 9.39 15.35
C LYS A 182 15.58 10.84 15.24
N LYS A 183 16.19 11.67 14.39
CA LYS A 183 15.70 13.04 14.12
C LYS A 183 14.43 13.04 13.27
N ARG A 184 14.12 11.94 12.58
CA ARG A 184 12.93 11.78 11.72
C ARG A 184 11.72 11.35 12.54
N VAL A 185 11.36 12.18 13.52
CA VAL A 185 10.28 11.90 14.48
C VAL A 185 8.92 11.69 13.81
N GLU A 186 8.68 12.28 12.63
CA GLU A 186 7.44 12.12 11.87
C GLU A 186 7.21 10.69 11.35
N LEU A 187 8.28 9.90 11.17
CA LEU A 187 8.12 8.49 10.77
C LEU A 187 7.72 7.61 11.95
N ASN A 188 8.01 8.01 13.18
CA ASN A 188 7.80 7.20 14.40
C ASN A 188 8.25 5.72 14.22
N THR A 189 9.40 5.51 13.58
CA THR A 189 9.93 4.17 13.30
C THR A 189 10.30 3.45 14.59
N ILE A 190 9.81 2.23 14.76
CA ILE A 190 10.08 1.35 15.90
C ILE A 190 11.24 0.41 15.58
N LYS A 191 11.13 -0.29 14.45
CA LYS A 191 12.13 -1.24 13.96
C LYS A 191 12.04 -1.35 12.44
N HIS A 192 13.11 -1.78 11.81
CA HIS A 192 13.16 -2.00 10.36
C HIS A 192 14.22 -3.04 10.00
N SER A 193 14.03 -3.75 8.89
CA SER A 193 14.93 -4.82 8.46
C SER A 193 14.80 -5.13 6.98
N LYS A 194 15.89 -5.60 6.37
CA LYS A 194 15.90 -6.15 5.01
C LYS A 194 15.53 -7.62 5.06
N ILE A 195 14.67 -8.07 4.15
CA ILE A 195 14.34 -9.48 3.97
C ILE A 195 14.91 -9.92 2.62
N VAL A 196 16.13 -10.45 2.67
CA VAL A 196 16.95 -10.72 1.48
C VAL A 196 16.29 -11.72 0.53
N GLU A 197 15.71 -12.80 1.06
CA GLU A 197 15.08 -13.87 0.29
C GLU A 197 13.99 -13.38 -0.68
N PHE A 198 13.25 -12.34 -0.30
CA PHE A 198 12.16 -11.80 -1.10
C PHE A 198 12.51 -10.46 -1.76
N GLU A 199 13.74 -9.97 -1.58
CA GLU A 199 14.21 -8.66 -2.05
C GLU A 199 13.27 -7.52 -1.62
N ILE A 200 12.76 -7.59 -0.41
CA ILE A 200 11.90 -6.55 0.19
C ILE A 200 12.57 -5.97 1.42
N TYR A 201 12.08 -4.81 1.83
CA TYR A 201 12.43 -4.20 3.11
C TYR A 201 11.18 -4.03 3.96
N ARG A 202 11.31 -4.04 5.28
CA ARG A 202 10.19 -3.87 6.21
C ARG A 202 10.50 -2.81 7.24
N SER A 203 9.49 -2.03 7.58
CA SER A 203 9.53 -1.08 8.68
C SER A 203 8.23 -1.12 9.49
N TYR A 204 8.35 -0.79 10.78
CA TYR A 204 7.26 -0.76 11.74
C TYR A 204 7.16 0.63 12.32
N HIS A 205 5.95 1.18 12.39
CA HIS A 205 5.72 2.56 12.79
C HIS A 205 4.61 2.64 13.84
N SER A 206 4.84 3.40 14.91
CA SER A 206 3.78 3.69 15.88
C SER A 206 2.85 4.76 15.31
N ARG A 207 1.54 4.60 15.50
CA ARG A 207 0.54 5.61 15.15
C ARG A 207 0.04 6.30 16.41
N LYS A 208 -0.09 7.63 16.36
CA LYS A 208 -0.39 8.47 17.54
C LYS A 208 -1.85 8.92 17.63
N PHE A 209 -2.67 8.60 16.63
CA PHE A 209 -4.08 8.94 16.64
C PHE A 209 -4.92 7.91 17.40
N GLU A 210 -6.11 8.33 17.80
CA GLU A 210 -7.14 7.47 18.39
C GLU A 210 -8.22 7.22 17.35
N TRP A 211 -8.74 6.00 17.32
CA TRP A 211 -9.90 5.68 16.48
C TRP A 211 -11.14 6.34 17.06
N MET A 212 -12.01 6.80 16.15
CA MET A 212 -13.29 7.42 16.49
C MET A 212 -14.18 6.47 17.32
N GLU A 213 -15.23 7.02 17.90
CA GLU A 213 -16.25 6.25 18.67
C GLU A 213 -15.67 5.49 19.87
N ASN A 214 -14.62 6.02 20.50
CA ASN A 214 -13.93 5.42 21.64
C ASN A 214 -13.40 4.00 21.38
N LYS A 215 -13.06 3.67 20.12
CA LYS A 215 -12.48 2.36 19.76
C LYS A 215 -11.01 2.21 20.16
N GLY A 216 -10.43 3.20 20.84
CA GLY A 216 -9.11 3.13 21.45
C GLY A 216 -8.00 3.71 20.57
N LYS A 217 -6.74 3.40 20.92
CA LYS A 217 -5.56 3.90 20.22
C LYS A 217 -5.27 3.08 18.97
N ALA A 218 -4.81 3.76 17.91
CA ALA A 218 -4.38 3.08 16.70
C ALA A 218 -3.24 2.09 16.98
N CYS A 219 -3.33 0.91 16.37
CA CYS A 219 -2.24 -0.06 16.44
C CYS A 219 -1.04 0.39 15.58
N GLU A 220 0.09 -0.29 15.73
CA GLU A 220 1.25 -0.12 14.84
C GLU A 220 0.89 -0.48 13.39
N ILE A 221 1.66 0.07 12.43
CA ILE A 221 1.58 -0.31 11.02
C ILE A 221 2.92 -0.87 10.54
N GLU A 222 2.86 -2.04 9.89
CA GLU A 222 3.96 -2.66 9.17
C GLU A 222 3.89 -2.21 7.70
N LEU A 223 4.98 -1.63 7.20
CA LEU A 223 5.14 -1.29 5.80
C LEU A 223 6.13 -2.26 5.16
N THR A 224 5.65 -2.95 4.13
CA THR A 224 6.56 -3.63 3.20
C THR A 224 7.01 -2.63 2.15
N HIS A 225 8.27 -2.69 1.76
CA HIS A 225 8.84 -1.86 0.73
C HIS A 225 9.32 -2.74 -0.42
N LEU A 226 8.87 -2.40 -1.62
CA LEU A 226 9.26 -3.05 -2.86
C LEU A 226 9.91 -2.01 -3.78
N TRP A 227 11.07 -2.33 -4.32
CA TRP A 227 11.78 -1.45 -5.25
C TRP A 227 11.77 -2.05 -6.65
N LEU A 228 11.36 -1.25 -7.61
CA LEU A 228 11.28 -1.60 -9.03
C LEU A 228 12.25 -0.68 -9.78
N SER A 229 13.31 -1.26 -10.34
CA SER A 229 14.39 -0.49 -10.95
C SER A 229 14.01 0.02 -12.34
N ILE A 230 14.29 1.30 -12.60
CA ILE A 230 14.19 1.96 -13.93
C ILE A 230 15.59 2.18 -14.53
#